data_AF-A0A4R6QJF8-F1
#
_entry.id   AF-A0A4R6QJF8-F1
#
_cell.length_a   1.000
_cell.length_b   1.000
_cell.length_c   1.000
_cell.angle_alpha   90.00
_cell.angle_beta   90.00
_cell.angle_gamma   90.00
#
_symmetry.space_group_name_H-M   'P 1'
#
loop_
_entity.id
_entity.type
_entity.pdbx_description
1 polymer ?
#
loop_
_entity_poly.entity_id
_entity_poly.type
_entity_poly.pdbx_seq_one_letter_code
_entity_poly.pdbx_strand_id
1 'polypeptide(L)'
;MNDQKSERDTVLNPMLRIGWMALVVSLAACGGGGGDPAPAPPAPAPAPAPAPAPAPAPTPAPPPAPAPAPEFEILSGGAACGGNCAADSGDGGGAGSGGDGGDGGGGGLGQMRKVKVTVSKPDGAVLGSAVLVNNLVSLYPRTYKGPIILEFADDGSGGGEYFDEAKKAWINLAGQKLHVLVPELTHHVSANPLTEAAYQYALTTFGTSTPLTAAQMTTANNTVRAAFNARVPAQYAITDITNYAEAVGDATKAGDLPNTHAGRYGTLLASLPRAASEFNPALAAPALSFTNQLVKDVKDDGTVNASVASTEQTAYGPGISQSLATAVVSAKTDYASPTQPTPTTAPSTCFNPALYVVGSKQVLNYRNTNSGGSVTSETYTTEIMRQTTFEGFPALELKFTSVGAGSDDALTFSYYSPDLSNGYIAYGTNVTLGSNLGSMKILFNPPIRNRLFLLKPGESDTRSISATSTSYDASGAIIFGPTSVSITQIDKFIGYEDVTVPAGTFRGTCKFQTDDGQGEVMTQWFSSSGEGVQVKSTSTGSFGFTSELISGTFNGKPVR
;
A
#
# COMPACT_ATOMS: atom_id res chain seq x y z
N MET A 1 21.79 -48.16 -31.73
CA MET A 1 22.44 -47.30 -30.72
C MET A 1 22.49 -45.82 -31.12
N ASN A 2 22.02 -45.41 -32.32
CA ASN A 2 22.01 -44.00 -32.74
C ASN A 2 20.65 -43.29 -32.54
N ASP A 3 19.50 -43.98 -32.64
CA ASP A 3 18.18 -43.32 -32.53
C ASP A 3 17.92 -42.68 -31.15
N GLN A 4 18.26 -43.41 -30.08
CA GLN A 4 18.13 -42.96 -28.69
C GLN A 4 18.94 -41.70 -28.34
N LYS A 5 19.87 -41.26 -29.20
CA LYS A 5 20.56 -39.98 -29.01
C LYS A 5 19.79 -38.83 -29.66
N SER A 6 19.27 -39.06 -30.87
CA SER A 6 18.49 -38.05 -31.62
C SER A 6 17.20 -37.66 -30.90
N GLU A 7 16.49 -38.62 -30.29
CA GLU A 7 15.27 -38.33 -29.51
C GLU A 7 15.59 -37.52 -28.24
N ARG A 8 16.71 -37.81 -27.55
CA ARG A 8 17.09 -37.11 -26.30
C ARG A 8 17.55 -35.67 -26.56
N ASP A 9 18.36 -35.45 -27.60
CA ASP A 9 18.82 -34.10 -27.97
C ASP A 9 17.64 -33.19 -28.40
N THR A 10 16.55 -33.78 -28.92
CA THR A 10 15.31 -33.07 -29.29
C THR A 10 14.47 -32.67 -28.07
N VAL A 11 14.61 -33.34 -26.93
CA VAL A 11 13.87 -33.04 -25.68
C VAL A 11 14.65 -32.12 -24.74
N LEU A 12 15.98 -32.24 -24.66
CA LEU A 12 16.79 -31.39 -23.78
C LEU A 12 16.82 -29.92 -24.21
N ASN A 13 16.87 -29.63 -25.52
CA ASN A 13 16.98 -28.28 -26.04
C ASN A 13 15.76 -27.37 -25.71
N PRO A 14 14.49 -27.83 -25.88
CA PRO A 14 13.34 -27.07 -25.39
C PRO A 14 13.26 -27.02 -23.86
N MET A 15 13.60 -28.09 -23.12
CA MET A 15 13.60 -28.05 -21.65
C MET A 15 14.59 -27.04 -21.07
N LEU A 16 15.77 -26.88 -21.69
CA LEU A 16 16.77 -25.88 -21.31
C LEU A 16 16.30 -24.44 -21.57
N ARG A 17 15.35 -24.23 -22.49
CA ARG A 17 14.70 -22.93 -22.76
C ARG A 17 13.49 -22.68 -21.85
N ILE A 18 12.65 -23.70 -21.62
CA ILE A 18 11.44 -23.62 -20.78
C ILE A 18 11.79 -23.36 -19.30
N GLY A 19 12.93 -23.86 -18.81
CA GLY A 19 13.40 -23.63 -17.44
C GLY A 19 13.63 -22.16 -17.03
N TRP A 20 13.59 -21.21 -17.97
CA TRP A 20 13.80 -19.79 -17.70
C TRP A 20 12.53 -19.00 -17.33
N MET A 21 11.33 -19.59 -17.47
CA MET A 21 10.05 -18.89 -17.24
C MET A 21 9.34 -19.23 -15.91
N ALA A 22 9.91 -20.10 -15.07
CA ALA A 22 9.25 -20.65 -13.87
C ALA A 22 9.68 -20.01 -12.53
N LEU A 23 9.80 -18.67 -12.47
CA LEU A 23 10.10 -17.93 -11.21
C LEU A 23 9.01 -16.93 -10.81
N VAL A 24 7.79 -17.12 -11.31
CA VAL A 24 6.70 -16.16 -11.11
C VAL A 24 5.46 -16.92 -10.69
N VAL A 25 5.05 -16.69 -9.44
CA VAL A 25 3.81 -17.12 -8.78
C VAL A 25 3.68 -18.65 -8.45
N SER A 26 3.45 -19.07 -7.17
CA SER A 26 2.12 -19.01 -6.50
C SER A 26 1.64 -20.00 -5.36
N LEU A 27 1.41 -19.64 -4.07
CA LEU A 27 0.66 -20.39 -2.98
C LEU A 27 -0.43 -19.61 -2.12
N ALA A 28 -1.39 -20.27 -1.42
CA ALA A 28 -1.97 -19.90 -0.09
C ALA A 28 -3.48 -20.19 0.12
N ALA A 29 -3.75 -20.89 1.25
CA ALA A 29 -4.85 -20.78 2.24
C ALA A 29 -6.35 -20.79 1.80
N CYS A 30 -7.36 -21.00 2.68
CA CYS A 30 -7.49 -21.75 3.95
C CYS A 30 -8.97 -21.67 4.44
N GLY A 31 -9.55 -22.73 5.03
CA GLY A 31 -10.74 -22.70 5.92
C GLY A 31 -12.10 -22.25 5.31
N GLY A 32 -13.26 -22.39 5.97
CA GLY A 32 -13.62 -23.13 7.20
C GLY A 32 -14.51 -22.35 8.19
N GLY A 33 -15.73 -22.84 8.52
CA GLY A 33 -16.50 -22.42 9.72
C GLY A 33 -18.02 -22.21 9.58
N GLY A 34 -18.76 -22.25 10.71
CA GLY A 34 -20.14 -21.72 10.87
C GLY A 34 -21.13 -22.55 11.73
N GLY A 35 -21.89 -21.89 12.62
CA GLY A 35 -23.11 -22.46 13.26
C GLY A 35 -23.42 -21.99 14.70
N ASP A 36 -24.42 -21.11 14.88
CA ASP A 36 -24.82 -20.43 16.13
C ASP A 36 -26.11 -20.99 16.83
N PRO A 37 -26.47 -20.57 18.07
CA PRO A 37 -27.44 -21.26 18.95
C PRO A 37 -28.90 -20.75 18.93
N ALA A 38 -29.79 -21.38 19.73
CA ALA A 38 -31.25 -21.14 19.79
C ALA A 38 -31.79 -20.67 21.17
N PRO A 39 -32.98 -20.01 21.26
CA PRO A 39 -33.48 -19.31 22.48
C PRO A 39 -34.78 -19.88 23.12
N ALA A 40 -35.13 -19.42 24.34
CA ALA A 40 -36.42 -19.67 25.04
C ALA A 40 -36.73 -18.62 26.17
N PRO A 41 -37.99 -18.47 26.69
CA PRO A 41 -38.53 -17.17 27.15
C PRO A 41 -39.02 -17.10 28.65
N PRO A 42 -40.16 -16.45 29.08
CA PRO A 42 -40.14 -15.13 29.76
C PRO A 42 -40.91 -14.96 31.11
N ALA A 43 -40.71 -13.80 31.77
CA ALA A 43 -41.59 -13.01 32.69
C ALA A 43 -42.39 -13.64 33.87
N PRO A 44 -42.46 -12.94 35.04
CA PRO A 44 -43.68 -12.20 35.41
C PRO A 44 -43.47 -10.86 36.18
N ALA A 45 -44.55 -10.15 36.51
CA ALA A 45 -44.58 -8.73 36.95
C ALA A 45 -45.09 -8.51 38.43
N PRO A 46 -45.56 -7.32 38.88
CA PRO A 46 -44.87 -6.51 39.89
C PRO A 46 -45.59 -6.40 41.26
N ALA A 47 -44.91 -5.81 42.27
CA ALA A 47 -45.44 -5.58 43.62
C ALA A 47 -45.70 -4.08 43.94
N PRO A 48 -46.64 -3.73 44.86
CA PRO A 48 -47.20 -2.36 44.98
C PRO A 48 -46.44 -1.39 45.90
N ALA A 49 -46.73 -0.10 45.75
CA ALA A 49 -46.05 1.01 46.41
C ALA A 49 -46.57 1.37 47.84
N PRO A 50 -45.70 1.75 48.79
CA PRO A 50 -46.08 2.40 50.06
C PRO A 50 -46.39 3.91 49.92
N ALA A 51 -47.14 4.44 50.89
CA ALA A 51 -47.70 5.80 50.88
C ALA A 51 -46.69 6.93 51.25
N PRO A 52 -46.91 8.19 50.80
CA PRO A 52 -45.98 9.30 50.98
C PRO A 52 -46.00 9.92 52.39
N ALA A 53 -44.83 10.40 52.83
CA ALA A 53 -44.66 11.16 54.08
C ALA A 53 -44.92 12.67 53.88
N PRO A 54 -45.31 13.43 54.94
CA PRO A 54 -45.63 14.86 54.82
C PRO A 54 -44.41 15.74 54.47
N ALA A 55 -44.63 16.76 53.64
CA ALA A 55 -43.59 17.68 53.19
C ALA A 55 -43.22 18.74 54.25
N PRO A 56 -41.92 18.93 54.57
CA PRO A 56 -41.45 20.08 55.37
C PRO A 56 -41.64 21.42 54.64
N ALA A 57 -41.66 22.51 55.42
CA ALA A 57 -41.77 23.87 54.90
C ALA A 57 -40.60 24.25 53.97
N PRO A 58 -40.81 25.12 52.96
CA PRO A 58 -39.79 25.43 51.97
C PRO A 58 -38.62 26.22 52.58
N THR A 59 -37.48 25.53 52.71
CA THR A 59 -36.17 26.17 52.86
C THR A 59 -35.93 27.11 51.67
N PRO A 60 -35.37 28.32 51.86
CA PRO A 60 -34.95 29.16 50.74
C PRO A 60 -34.06 28.37 49.79
N ALA A 61 -34.39 28.39 48.49
CA ALA A 61 -33.64 27.64 47.50
C ALA A 61 -32.16 28.06 47.56
N PRO A 62 -31.21 27.12 47.74
CA PRO A 62 -29.79 27.46 47.65
C PRO A 62 -29.53 28.07 46.26
N PRO A 63 -28.59 29.03 46.15
CA PRO A 63 -28.24 29.60 44.85
C PRO A 63 -27.90 28.47 43.89
N PRO A 64 -28.38 28.53 42.62
CA PRO A 64 -28.20 27.44 41.68
C PRO A 64 -26.71 27.05 41.62
N ALA A 65 -26.44 25.77 41.82
CA ALA A 65 -25.09 25.25 41.79
C ALA A 65 -24.43 25.67 40.47
N PRO A 66 -23.14 26.10 40.49
CA PRO A 66 -22.43 26.46 39.27
C PRO A 66 -22.61 25.35 38.23
N ALA A 67 -22.93 25.73 36.99
CA ALA A 67 -23.09 24.76 35.91
C ALA A 67 -21.84 23.89 35.84
N PRO A 68 -21.99 22.55 35.71
CA PRO A 68 -20.83 21.66 35.67
C PRO A 68 -19.89 22.09 34.54
N ALA A 69 -18.59 22.14 34.85
CA ALA A 69 -17.57 22.49 33.87
C ALA A 69 -17.67 21.54 32.66
N PRO A 70 -17.45 22.03 31.43
CA PRO A 70 -17.61 21.22 30.23
C PRO A 70 -16.60 20.05 30.25
N GLU A 71 -17.03 18.86 29.82
CA GLU A 71 -16.19 17.66 29.80
C GLU A 71 -15.05 17.74 28.76
N PHE A 72 -15.18 18.65 27.79
CA PHE A 72 -14.25 18.94 26.70
C PHE A 72 -14.39 20.43 26.32
N GLU A 73 -13.31 21.07 25.87
CA GLU A 73 -13.33 22.45 25.40
C GLU A 73 -12.50 22.60 24.12
N ILE A 74 -12.94 23.47 23.20
CA ILE A 74 -12.23 23.81 21.96
C ILE A 74 -12.25 25.32 21.77
N LEU A 75 -11.09 25.90 21.43
CA LEU A 75 -10.91 27.34 21.24
C LEU A 75 -10.40 27.65 19.83
N SER A 76 -10.84 28.79 19.28
CA SER A 76 -10.40 29.30 17.97
C SER A 76 -8.96 29.81 18.04
N GLY A 77 -8.10 29.37 17.12
CA GLY A 77 -6.67 29.64 17.16
C GLY A 77 -5.95 28.78 18.19
N GLY A 78 -4.62 28.88 18.19
CA GLY A 78 -3.78 28.24 19.20
C GLY A 78 -2.78 29.22 19.78
N ALA A 79 -2.53 29.11 21.09
CA ALA A 79 -1.26 29.55 21.63
C ALA A 79 -0.19 28.58 21.07
N ALA A 80 0.58 29.04 20.09
CA ALA A 80 1.77 28.29 19.66
C ALA A 80 2.62 27.96 20.89
N CYS A 81 3.08 26.71 21.00
CA CYS A 81 3.99 26.33 22.08
C CYS A 81 5.18 27.29 22.11
N GLY A 82 5.28 28.09 23.17
CA GLY A 82 6.23 29.19 23.24
C GLY A 82 7.68 28.70 23.20
N GLY A 83 8.35 28.85 22.06
CA GLY A 83 9.80 28.73 21.90
C GLY A 83 10.45 27.34 22.03
N ASN A 84 9.82 26.39 22.73
CA ASN A 84 10.48 25.14 23.15
C ASN A 84 10.03 23.86 22.41
N CYS A 85 9.28 23.98 21.32
CA CYS A 85 9.04 22.86 20.40
C CYS A 85 10.25 22.60 19.48
N ALA A 86 11.43 22.36 20.06
CA ALA A 86 12.68 22.10 19.35
C ALA A 86 13.56 21.11 20.12
N ALA A 87 13.84 19.96 19.49
CA ALA A 87 14.55 18.80 20.03
C ALA A 87 13.80 18.13 21.22
N ASP A 88 13.67 16.81 21.31
CA ASP A 88 14.63 15.79 20.87
C ASP A 88 13.97 14.46 20.46
N SER A 89 14.83 13.50 20.09
CA SER A 89 14.46 12.11 19.79
C SER A 89 13.78 11.42 20.98
N GLY A 90 12.97 10.40 20.70
CA GLY A 90 12.14 9.75 21.73
C GLY A 90 12.95 9.02 22.81
N ASP A 91 12.55 9.23 24.06
CA ASP A 91 12.41 8.21 25.09
C ASP A 91 11.37 8.69 26.12
N GLY A 92 10.71 7.75 26.81
CA GLY A 92 9.50 8.05 27.57
C GLY A 92 9.70 8.60 28.99
N GLY A 93 8.65 9.26 29.51
CA GLY A 93 8.40 9.39 30.95
C GLY A 93 9.04 10.59 31.66
N GLY A 94 8.26 11.67 31.82
CA GLY A 94 8.59 12.79 32.70
C GLY A 94 7.33 13.56 33.11
N ALA A 95 6.96 13.49 34.40
CA ALA A 95 5.75 14.14 34.92
C ALA A 95 6.07 15.51 35.55
N GLY A 96 5.16 16.48 35.35
CA GLY A 96 5.23 17.83 35.90
C GLY A 96 5.45 18.90 34.82
N SER A 97 4.75 20.03 34.81
CA SER A 97 3.71 20.51 35.75
C SER A 97 2.92 21.68 35.17
N GLY A 98 1.58 21.63 35.30
CA GLY A 98 0.70 22.81 35.37
C GLY A 98 0.90 23.94 34.34
N GLY A 99 0.48 23.70 33.10
CA GLY A 99 0.21 24.75 32.10
C GLY A 99 -0.69 24.15 31.03
N ASP A 100 -1.83 24.79 30.74
CA ASP A 100 -2.88 24.22 29.87
C ASP A 100 -2.44 24.21 28.40
N GLY A 101 -1.62 23.21 28.04
CA GLY A 101 -1.25 22.89 26.67
C GLY A 101 -2.42 22.27 25.94
N GLY A 102 -3.07 23.06 25.08
CA GLY A 102 -4.10 22.55 24.17
C GLY A 102 -3.45 21.89 22.95
N ASP A 103 -3.97 20.74 22.55
CA ASP A 103 -3.49 20.06 21.35
C ASP A 103 -3.99 20.78 20.09
N GLY A 104 -3.06 21.13 19.19
CA GLY A 104 -3.39 21.86 17.97
C GLY A 104 -4.10 20.99 16.93
N GLY A 105 -5.21 21.47 16.37
CA GLY A 105 -5.86 20.90 15.18
C GLY A 105 -5.67 21.81 13.96
N GLY A 106 -5.04 21.33 12.88
CA GLY A 106 -4.74 22.13 11.69
C GLY A 106 -5.14 21.52 10.34
N GLY A 107 -5.28 22.36 9.31
CA GLY A 107 -5.53 21.91 7.93
C GLY A 107 -4.26 21.44 7.21
N GLY A 108 -4.38 20.36 6.42
CA GLY A 108 -3.31 19.71 5.65
C GLY A 108 -3.67 19.42 4.18
N LEU A 109 -4.70 20.08 3.63
CA LEU A 109 -4.79 20.41 2.19
C LEU A 109 -4.19 21.81 2.02
N GLY A 110 -2.90 21.96 2.31
CA GLY A 110 -2.33 23.24 2.70
C GLY A 110 -3.10 23.91 3.86
N GLN A 111 -2.92 25.22 3.99
CA GLN A 111 -3.65 26.04 4.97
C GLN A 111 -5.14 26.17 4.62
N MET A 112 -5.99 26.24 5.64
CA MET A 112 -7.44 26.42 5.51
C MET A 112 -7.92 27.72 6.18
N ARG A 113 -8.96 28.33 5.62
CA ARG A 113 -9.60 29.55 6.15
C ARG A 113 -11.11 29.52 5.97
N LYS A 114 -11.84 30.23 6.85
CA LYS A 114 -13.32 30.20 6.95
C LYS A 114 -13.85 28.76 7.13
N VAL A 115 -13.13 27.99 7.93
CA VAL A 115 -13.38 26.59 8.23
C VAL A 115 -13.58 26.46 9.73
N LYS A 116 -14.59 25.68 10.10
CA LYS A 116 -14.95 25.35 11.47
C LYS A 116 -14.57 23.90 11.75
N VAL A 117 -13.84 23.70 12.84
CA VAL A 117 -13.55 22.39 13.41
C VAL A 117 -14.65 22.06 14.39
N THR A 118 -15.28 20.91 14.24
CA THR A 118 -16.26 20.34 15.18
C THR A 118 -15.70 19.06 15.76
N VAL A 119 -15.72 18.95 17.09
CA VAL A 119 -15.32 17.75 17.83
C VAL A 119 -16.57 16.99 18.20
N SER A 120 -16.64 15.71 17.87
CA SER A 120 -17.72 14.81 18.30
C SER A 120 -17.18 13.53 18.90
N LYS A 121 -17.99 12.90 19.75
CA LYS A 121 -17.84 11.50 20.14
C LYS A 121 -18.23 10.60 18.96
N PRO A 122 -17.82 9.31 18.92
CA PRO A 122 -18.14 8.43 17.80
C PRO A 122 -19.63 8.07 17.66
N ASP A 123 -20.46 8.42 18.65
CA ASP A 123 -21.93 8.32 18.61
C ASP A 123 -22.62 9.55 17.97
N GLY A 124 -21.84 10.55 17.55
CA GLY A 124 -22.32 11.80 16.97
C GLY A 124 -22.57 12.93 17.97
N ALA A 125 -22.42 12.70 19.28
CA ALA A 125 -22.58 13.76 20.28
C ALA A 125 -21.46 14.81 20.14
N VAL A 126 -21.82 16.05 19.81
CA VAL A 126 -20.88 17.16 19.65
C VAL A 126 -20.35 17.59 21.03
N LEU A 127 -19.02 17.58 21.16
CA LEU A 127 -18.27 18.07 22.32
C LEU A 127 -18.01 19.58 22.24
N GLY A 128 -17.86 20.13 21.03
CA GLY A 128 -17.74 21.56 20.78
C GLY A 128 -17.33 21.89 19.35
N SER A 129 -17.36 23.17 18.99
CA SER A 129 -16.86 23.65 17.69
C SER A 129 -16.13 24.98 17.83
N ALA A 130 -15.11 25.21 17.01
CA ALA A 130 -14.40 26.49 16.89
C ALA A 130 -13.99 26.77 15.45
N VAL A 131 -13.69 28.03 15.12
CA VAL A 131 -13.25 28.43 13.78
C VAL A 131 -11.73 28.44 13.72
N LEU A 132 -11.13 27.92 12.64
CA LEU A 132 -9.68 28.00 12.42
C LEU A 132 -9.24 29.46 12.36
N VAL A 133 -8.29 29.81 13.22
CA VAL A 133 -7.57 31.09 13.20
C VAL A 133 -6.09 30.78 13.02
N ASN A 134 -5.46 31.38 12.01
CA ASN A 134 -4.07 31.06 11.61
C ASN A 134 -3.85 29.55 11.39
N ASN A 135 -4.80 28.90 10.70
CA ASN A 135 -4.83 27.45 10.44
C ASN A 135 -4.86 26.54 11.70
N LEU A 136 -5.25 27.06 12.88
CA LEU A 136 -5.28 26.28 14.13
C LEU A 136 -6.57 26.46 14.94
N VAL A 137 -6.88 25.42 15.72
CA VAL A 137 -7.72 25.43 16.94
C VAL A 137 -6.95 24.73 18.07
N SER A 138 -7.22 25.08 19.32
CA SER A 138 -6.72 24.35 20.49
C SER A 138 -7.80 23.43 21.08
N LEU A 139 -7.44 22.17 21.27
CA LEU A 139 -8.27 21.13 21.87
C LEU A 139 -7.89 20.92 23.34
N TYR A 140 -8.88 20.94 24.22
CA TYR A 140 -8.72 20.74 25.66
C TYR A 140 -9.63 19.60 26.13
N PRO A 141 -9.12 18.36 26.22
CA PRO A 141 -9.94 17.21 26.60
C PRO A 141 -10.53 17.26 28.01
N ARG A 142 -10.12 18.20 28.88
CA ARG A 142 -10.54 18.36 30.29
C ARG A 142 -10.67 17.01 31.02
N THR A 143 -11.88 16.45 31.16
CA THR A 143 -12.13 15.15 31.81
C THR A 143 -12.41 14.02 30.82
N TYR A 144 -12.68 14.32 29.56
CA TYR A 144 -12.90 13.34 28.50
C TYR A 144 -11.59 12.62 28.11
N LYS A 145 -11.67 11.29 27.98
CA LYS A 145 -10.55 10.39 27.62
C LYS A 145 -10.93 9.36 26.55
N GLY A 146 -12.09 9.53 25.91
CA GLY A 146 -12.54 8.65 24.83
C GLY A 146 -11.95 9.03 23.47
N PRO A 147 -12.20 8.20 22.44
CA PRO A 147 -11.95 8.57 21.06
C PRO A 147 -12.80 9.79 20.64
N ILE A 148 -12.26 10.62 19.75
CA ILE A 148 -12.97 11.75 19.13
C ILE A 148 -12.89 11.67 17.61
N ILE A 149 -13.87 12.28 16.95
CA ILE A 149 -13.85 12.57 15.53
C ILE A 149 -13.79 14.08 15.39
N LEU A 150 -12.82 14.58 14.62
CA LEU A 150 -12.77 15.97 14.21
C LEU A 150 -13.39 16.10 12.82
N GLU A 151 -14.34 17.00 12.63
CA GLU A 151 -14.86 17.39 11.32
C GLU A 151 -14.37 18.81 10.99
N PHE A 152 -13.69 18.97 9.87
CA PHE A 152 -13.28 20.24 9.28
C PHE A 152 -14.20 20.53 8.10
N ALA A 153 -15.02 21.57 8.22
CA ALA A 153 -16.01 21.96 7.22
C ALA A 153 -16.09 23.49 7.07
N ASP A 154 -16.79 23.97 6.05
CA ASP A 154 -17.18 25.38 5.92
C ASP A 154 -17.77 25.93 7.23
N ASP A 155 -17.38 27.14 7.62
CA ASP A 155 -17.81 27.73 8.90
C ASP A 155 -19.33 28.05 8.96
N GLY A 156 -20.00 28.07 7.81
CA GLY A 156 -21.38 28.47 7.60
C GLY A 156 -21.51 29.62 6.60
N SER A 157 -20.40 30.20 6.14
CA SER A 157 -20.38 31.31 5.17
C SER A 157 -20.56 30.87 3.71
N GLY A 158 -20.38 29.59 3.38
CA GLY A 158 -20.25 29.10 2.00
C GLY A 158 -18.94 29.53 1.32
N GLY A 159 -18.02 30.12 2.08
CA GLY A 159 -16.78 30.70 1.62
C GLY A 159 -15.51 29.95 2.04
N GLY A 160 -15.64 28.76 2.66
CA GLY A 160 -14.56 27.90 3.11
C GLY A 160 -13.55 27.58 2.02
N GLU A 161 -12.27 27.85 2.29
CA GLU A 161 -11.18 27.74 1.32
C GLU A 161 -10.00 26.98 1.90
N TYR A 162 -9.31 26.24 1.03
CA TYR A 162 -8.01 25.62 1.28
C TYR A 162 -6.97 26.16 0.28
N PHE A 163 -5.68 26.08 0.59
CA PHE A 163 -4.61 26.48 -0.32
C PHE A 163 -4.12 25.28 -1.14
N ASP A 164 -4.38 25.27 -2.45
CA ASP A 164 -3.96 24.19 -3.34
C ASP A 164 -2.50 24.40 -3.78
N GLU A 165 -1.58 23.56 -3.30
CA GLU A 165 -0.14 23.74 -3.49
C GLU A 165 0.34 23.54 -4.95
N ALA A 166 -0.51 22.98 -5.81
CA ALA A 166 -0.23 22.86 -7.25
C ALA A 166 -0.72 24.06 -8.04
N LYS A 167 -1.91 24.59 -7.73
CA LYS A 167 -2.38 25.86 -8.32
C LYS A 167 -1.75 27.10 -7.68
N LYS A 168 -1.14 26.95 -6.50
CA LYS A 168 -0.61 28.03 -5.63
C LYS A 168 -1.67 29.10 -5.36
N ALA A 169 -2.89 28.65 -5.10
CA ALA A 169 -4.07 29.51 -5.00
C ALA A 169 -5.05 28.99 -3.94
N TRP A 170 -5.83 29.91 -3.37
CA TRP A 170 -6.97 29.57 -2.52
C TRP A 170 -8.12 29.02 -3.38
N ILE A 171 -8.58 27.81 -3.06
CA ILE A 171 -9.68 27.11 -3.76
C ILE A 171 -10.80 26.85 -2.75
N ASN A 172 -12.05 27.04 -3.17
CA ASN A 172 -13.22 26.79 -2.35
C ASN A 172 -13.37 25.27 -2.09
N LEU A 173 -13.69 24.88 -0.84
CA LEU A 173 -13.90 23.48 -0.46
C LEU A 173 -15.12 22.84 -1.15
N ALA A 174 -16.01 23.62 -1.76
CA ALA A 174 -17.19 23.17 -2.50
C ALA A 174 -18.11 22.24 -1.67
N GLY A 175 -18.21 22.48 -0.37
CA GLY A 175 -18.97 21.66 0.57
C GLY A 175 -18.29 20.34 0.98
N GLN A 176 -17.06 20.06 0.50
CA GLN A 176 -16.26 18.96 0.99
C GLN A 176 -15.92 19.15 2.47
N LYS A 177 -15.85 18.03 3.17
CA LYS A 177 -15.45 17.94 4.58
C LYS A 177 -14.21 17.06 4.68
N LEU A 178 -13.38 17.30 5.68
CA LEU A 178 -12.32 16.39 6.08
C LEU A 178 -12.53 15.94 7.51
N HIS A 179 -12.29 14.67 7.76
CA HIS A 179 -12.42 14.10 9.09
C HIS A 179 -11.07 13.58 9.60
N VAL A 180 -10.92 13.56 10.92
CA VAL A 180 -9.79 12.93 11.62
C VAL A 180 -10.35 11.97 12.66
N LEU A 181 -10.06 10.68 12.48
CA LEU A 181 -10.29 9.66 13.50
C LEU A 181 -9.16 9.72 14.52
N VAL A 182 -9.46 10.11 15.76
CA VAL A 182 -8.49 10.22 16.86
C VAL A 182 -8.86 9.18 17.93
N PRO A 183 -8.21 8.01 17.95
CA PRO A 183 -8.49 6.95 18.93
C PRO A 183 -8.26 7.40 20.39
N GLU A 184 -7.22 8.21 20.59
CA GLU A 184 -6.84 8.87 21.83
C GLU A 184 -6.06 10.14 21.46
N LEU A 185 -6.38 11.29 22.07
CA LEU A 185 -5.66 12.54 21.83
C LEU A 185 -4.37 12.57 22.66
N THR A 186 -3.26 12.21 22.01
CA THR A 186 -1.91 12.10 22.62
C THR A 186 -0.90 13.07 22.03
N HIS A 187 -1.29 13.78 20.96
CA HIS A 187 -0.43 14.66 20.16
C HIS A 187 -1.29 15.65 19.35
N HIS A 188 -0.66 16.68 18.81
CA HIS A 188 -1.28 17.63 17.88
C HIS A 188 -1.64 16.94 16.56
N VAL A 189 -2.81 17.28 15.99
CA VAL A 189 -3.40 16.57 14.85
C VAL A 189 -3.65 17.45 13.62
N SER A 190 -3.67 16.85 12.43
CA SER A 190 -4.02 17.53 11.18
C SER A 190 -5.09 16.79 10.35
N ALA A 191 -5.95 17.56 9.68
CA ALA A 191 -6.92 17.05 8.71
C ALA A 191 -6.35 17.12 7.29
N ASN A 192 -6.18 15.96 6.66
CA ASN A 192 -5.47 15.81 5.40
C ASN A 192 -6.11 14.69 4.53
N PRO A 193 -5.68 14.48 3.27
CA PRO A 193 -6.28 13.46 2.40
C PRO A 193 -6.31 12.05 3.01
N LEU A 194 -5.29 11.70 3.82
CA LEU A 194 -5.16 10.38 4.40
C LEU A 194 -6.14 10.17 5.56
N THR A 195 -6.38 11.19 6.39
CA THR A 195 -7.31 11.09 7.50
C THR A 195 -8.76 11.03 7.03
N GLU A 196 -9.11 11.76 5.97
CA GLU A 196 -10.42 11.62 5.31
C GLU A 196 -10.58 10.23 4.67
N ALA A 197 -9.56 9.72 3.98
CA ALA A 197 -9.57 8.35 3.46
C ALA A 197 -9.74 7.30 4.57
N ALA A 198 -9.10 7.49 5.73
CA ALA A 198 -9.25 6.59 6.87
C ALA A 198 -10.65 6.64 7.50
N TYR A 199 -11.25 7.84 7.61
CA TYR A 199 -12.63 7.99 8.04
C TYR A 199 -13.61 7.27 7.09
N GLN A 200 -13.51 7.54 5.80
CA GLN A 200 -14.38 6.95 4.77
C GLN A 200 -14.20 5.42 4.66
N TYR A 201 -12.97 4.93 4.85
CA TYR A 201 -12.67 3.50 4.98
C TYR A 201 -13.33 2.88 6.20
N ALA A 202 -13.25 3.52 7.37
CA ALA A 202 -13.86 3.03 8.61
C ALA A 202 -15.38 2.89 8.48
N LEU A 203 -16.06 3.91 7.96
CA LEU A 203 -17.52 3.87 7.73
C LEU A 203 -17.93 2.75 6.76
N THR A 204 -17.10 2.47 5.75
CA THR A 204 -17.36 1.44 4.73
C THR A 204 -17.08 0.02 5.27
N THR A 205 -16.06 -0.12 6.10
CA THR A 205 -15.56 -1.42 6.61
C THR A 205 -16.31 -1.89 7.86
N PHE A 206 -16.63 -0.98 8.77
CA PHE A 206 -17.26 -1.28 10.06
C PHE A 206 -18.75 -0.89 10.12
N GLY A 207 -19.24 -0.17 9.10
CA GLY A 207 -20.60 0.34 9.04
C GLY A 207 -20.82 1.60 9.88
N THR A 208 -22.07 2.06 9.89
CA THR A 208 -22.52 3.30 10.57
C THR A 208 -23.58 3.05 11.65
N SER A 209 -24.00 1.79 11.85
CA SER A 209 -25.06 1.40 12.79
C SER A 209 -24.61 1.39 14.25
N THR A 210 -23.31 1.35 14.50
CA THR A 210 -22.70 1.42 15.84
C THR A 210 -21.58 2.45 15.87
N PRO A 211 -21.40 3.19 16.98
CA PRO A 211 -20.27 4.09 17.18
C PRO A 211 -18.92 3.38 16.95
N LEU A 212 -18.00 4.02 16.25
CA LEU A 212 -16.65 3.48 16.02
C LEU A 212 -15.88 3.37 17.34
N THR A 213 -15.32 2.20 17.61
CA THR A 213 -14.40 2.00 18.74
C THR A 213 -13.01 2.54 18.44
N ALA A 214 -12.25 2.90 19.48
CA ALA A 214 -10.85 3.33 19.33
C ALA A 214 -10.00 2.29 18.55
N ALA A 215 -10.22 0.99 18.78
CA ALA A 215 -9.53 -0.07 18.06
C ALA A 215 -9.84 -0.06 16.54
N GLN A 216 -11.10 0.13 16.16
CA GLN A 216 -11.50 0.26 14.74
C GLN A 216 -10.91 1.52 14.08
N MET A 217 -10.87 2.65 14.81
CA MET A 217 -10.19 3.86 14.35
C MET A 217 -8.69 3.63 14.13
N THR A 218 -8.00 3.00 15.08
CA THR A 218 -6.59 2.62 14.97
C THR A 218 -6.35 1.67 13.79
N THR A 219 -7.26 0.71 13.54
CA THR A 219 -7.18 -0.17 12.37
C THR A 219 -7.31 0.62 11.07
N ALA A 220 -8.30 1.51 10.95
CA ALA A 220 -8.50 2.32 9.76
C ALA A 220 -7.29 3.23 9.46
N ASN A 221 -6.81 3.98 10.46
CA ASN A 221 -5.64 4.85 10.32
C ASN A 221 -4.40 4.06 9.87
N ASN A 222 -4.17 2.87 10.44
CA ASN A 222 -3.03 2.03 10.07
C ASN A 222 -3.15 1.40 8.68
N THR A 223 -4.35 1.00 8.24
CA THR A 223 -4.56 0.49 6.87
C THR A 223 -4.20 1.55 5.84
N VAL A 224 -4.77 2.76 5.95
CA VAL A 224 -4.50 3.86 5.00
C VAL A 224 -3.04 4.29 5.04
N ARG A 225 -2.44 4.38 6.24
CA ARG A 225 -1.03 4.67 6.41
C ARG A 225 -0.13 3.65 5.70
N ALA A 226 -0.41 2.36 5.86
CA ALA A 226 0.38 1.30 5.23
C ALA A 226 0.23 1.32 3.70
N ALA A 227 -1.01 1.45 3.22
CA ALA A 227 -1.33 1.51 1.79
C ALA A 227 -0.66 2.71 1.09
N PHE A 228 -0.70 3.88 1.72
CA PHE A 228 -0.07 5.08 1.20
C PHE A 228 1.46 5.03 1.32
N ASN A 229 2.01 4.53 2.44
CA ASN A 229 3.46 4.39 2.61
C ASN A 229 4.09 3.44 1.58
N ALA A 230 3.35 2.47 1.06
CA ALA A 230 3.82 1.61 -0.04
C ALA A 230 4.07 2.36 -1.36
N ARG A 231 3.55 3.61 -1.49
CA ARG A 231 3.67 4.44 -2.70
C ARG A 231 4.60 5.65 -2.53
N VAL A 232 5.12 5.94 -1.34
CA VAL A 232 6.00 7.10 -1.09
C VAL A 232 7.47 6.69 -0.88
N PRO A 233 8.45 7.57 -1.20
CA PRO A 233 9.85 7.34 -0.87
C PRO A 233 10.03 7.12 0.65
N ALA A 234 10.81 6.12 1.04
CA ALA A 234 10.98 5.71 2.44
C ALA A 234 11.47 6.83 3.37
N GLN A 235 12.19 7.83 2.83
CA GLN A 235 12.68 9.01 3.56
C GLN A 235 11.55 9.94 4.08
N TYR A 236 10.34 9.78 3.52
CA TYR A 236 9.12 10.54 3.82
C TYR A 236 8.00 9.64 4.36
N ALA A 237 8.26 8.37 4.67
CA ALA A 237 7.25 7.45 5.19
C ALA A 237 6.63 7.95 6.51
N ILE A 238 5.31 7.84 6.64
CA ILE A 238 4.52 8.40 7.74
C ILE A 238 4.36 7.39 8.88
N THR A 239 4.54 7.83 10.12
CA THR A 239 4.37 7.02 11.35
C THR A 239 2.93 7.00 11.88
N ASP A 240 2.23 8.13 11.83
CA ASP A 240 0.79 8.26 12.03
C ASP A 240 0.25 9.35 11.10
N ILE A 241 -0.89 9.09 10.46
CA ILE A 241 -1.56 10.01 9.52
C ILE A 241 -2.30 11.14 10.23
N THR A 242 -2.60 10.99 11.53
CA THR A 242 -3.23 12.05 12.30
C THR A 242 -2.25 13.14 12.70
N ASN A 243 -0.93 12.88 12.68
CA ASN A 243 0.09 13.84 13.14
C ASN A 243 -0.08 15.23 12.54
N TYR A 244 0.26 16.24 13.34
CA TYR A 244 0.46 17.60 12.84
C TYR A 244 1.48 17.63 11.68
N ALA A 245 1.07 18.28 10.60
CA ALA A 245 1.89 18.55 9.42
C ALA A 245 2.02 20.07 9.26
N GLU A 246 3.21 20.55 8.89
CA GLU A 246 3.43 21.97 8.66
C GLU A 246 2.75 22.41 7.36
N ALA A 247 1.71 23.24 7.45
CA ALA A 247 0.81 23.53 6.36
C ALA A 247 1.35 24.60 5.40
N VAL A 248 1.36 24.30 4.10
CA VAL A 248 1.74 25.24 3.04
C VAL A 248 0.61 26.23 2.75
N GLY A 249 0.94 27.51 2.69
CA GLY A 249 0.03 28.59 2.31
C GLY A 249 0.64 29.52 1.26
N ASP A 250 -0.04 30.64 1.00
CA ASP A 250 0.41 31.68 0.06
C ASP A 250 1.69 32.43 0.52
N ALA A 251 1.93 32.47 1.83
CA ALA A 251 3.13 33.06 2.42
C ALA A 251 4.36 32.12 2.47
N THR A 252 4.18 30.80 2.28
CA THR A 252 5.23 29.78 2.45
C THR A 252 6.24 29.78 1.30
N LYS A 253 7.54 29.75 1.65
CA LYS A 253 8.68 29.89 0.73
C LYS A 253 9.67 28.75 0.89
N ALA A 254 10.63 28.67 -0.04
CA ALA A 254 11.70 27.69 0.00
C ALA A 254 12.55 27.84 1.26
N GLY A 255 12.57 26.78 2.08
CA GLY A 255 13.28 26.75 3.36
C GLY A 255 12.36 26.75 4.59
N ASP A 256 11.09 27.16 4.44
CA ASP A 256 10.17 27.33 5.56
C ASP A 256 9.72 26.00 6.19
N LEU A 257 9.64 24.90 5.44
CA LEU A 257 9.35 23.58 6.00
C LEU A 257 10.64 22.95 6.58
N PRO A 258 10.80 22.84 7.92
CA PRO A 258 12.03 22.38 8.53
C PRO A 258 12.29 20.88 8.31
N ASN A 259 13.48 20.40 8.65
CA ASN A 259 13.81 18.96 8.60
C ASN A 259 13.35 18.21 9.86
N THR A 260 12.09 18.42 10.26
CA THR A 260 11.40 17.71 11.33
C THR A 260 10.38 16.74 10.75
N HIS A 261 9.73 15.93 11.59
CA HIS A 261 8.60 15.09 11.17
C HIS A 261 7.49 15.92 10.52
N ALA A 262 6.99 16.95 11.20
CA ALA A 262 5.93 17.83 10.70
C ALA A 262 6.31 18.56 9.39
N GLY A 263 7.55 19.04 9.26
CA GLY A 263 8.02 19.70 8.04
C GLY A 263 8.19 18.76 6.84
N ARG A 264 8.65 17.52 7.07
CA ARG A 264 8.67 16.47 6.04
C ARG A 264 7.26 16.04 5.66
N TYR A 265 6.35 15.90 6.63
CA TYR A 265 4.97 15.52 6.35
C TYR A 265 4.26 16.63 5.54
N GLY A 266 4.43 17.91 5.89
CA GLY A 266 3.97 19.04 5.09
C GLY A 266 4.51 19.03 3.65
N THR A 267 5.79 18.70 3.48
CA THR A 267 6.43 18.57 2.16
C THR A 267 5.81 17.43 1.34
N LEU A 268 5.46 16.32 1.99
CA LEU A 268 4.79 15.18 1.37
C LEU A 268 3.32 15.49 1.01
N LEU A 269 2.57 16.16 1.88
CA LEU A 269 1.19 16.57 1.60
C LEU A 269 1.15 17.55 0.42
N ALA A 270 2.05 18.54 0.38
CA ALA A 270 2.19 19.48 -0.73
C ALA A 270 2.60 18.83 -2.06
N SER A 271 3.11 17.58 -2.04
CA SER A 271 3.40 16.81 -3.25
C SER A 271 2.17 16.14 -3.88
N LEU A 272 1.10 15.91 -3.11
CA LEU A 272 -0.10 15.22 -3.56
C LEU A 272 -0.85 15.98 -4.69
N PRO A 273 -1.23 17.27 -4.53
CA PRO A 273 -1.85 18.01 -5.62
C PRO A 273 -0.89 18.25 -6.79
N ARG A 274 0.43 18.27 -6.54
CA ARG A 274 1.44 18.43 -7.61
C ARG A 274 1.45 17.21 -8.52
N ALA A 275 1.57 16.02 -7.94
CA ALA A 275 1.42 14.77 -8.67
C ALA A 275 0.08 14.71 -9.42
N ALA A 276 -1.00 15.23 -8.80
CA ALA A 276 -2.31 15.30 -9.45
C ALA A 276 -2.36 16.24 -10.67
N SER A 277 -1.82 17.46 -10.54
CA SER A 277 -1.81 18.44 -11.64
C SER A 277 -0.77 18.11 -12.72
N GLU A 278 0.27 17.33 -12.42
CA GLU A 278 1.19 16.76 -13.42
C GLU A 278 0.54 15.61 -14.20
N PHE A 279 -0.20 14.73 -13.52
CA PHE A 279 -0.95 13.63 -14.15
C PHE A 279 -2.12 14.14 -15.00
N ASN A 280 -2.89 15.10 -14.48
CA ASN A 280 -4.05 15.68 -15.17
C ASN A 280 -4.07 17.22 -15.00
N PRO A 281 -3.46 17.97 -15.93
CA PRO A 281 -3.41 19.43 -15.88
C PRO A 281 -4.78 20.13 -15.90
N ALA A 282 -5.83 19.44 -16.39
CA ALA A 282 -7.19 20.00 -16.51
C ALA A 282 -7.95 20.03 -15.18
N LEU A 283 -7.43 19.42 -14.10
CA LEU A 283 -8.07 19.46 -12.79
C LEU A 283 -8.17 20.89 -12.26
N ALA A 284 -9.39 21.31 -11.94
CA ALA A 284 -9.67 22.61 -11.33
C ALA A 284 -9.20 22.68 -9.86
N ALA A 285 -9.34 21.58 -9.12
CA ALA A 285 -8.98 21.45 -7.70
C ALA A 285 -8.14 20.17 -7.46
N PRO A 286 -6.84 20.16 -7.84
CA PRO A 286 -5.98 18.99 -7.76
C PRO A 286 -5.96 18.28 -6.40
N ALA A 287 -5.92 19.02 -5.28
CA ALA A 287 -5.85 18.41 -3.95
C ALA A 287 -7.15 17.67 -3.57
N LEU A 288 -8.31 18.27 -3.86
CA LEU A 288 -9.61 17.61 -3.67
C LEU A 288 -9.79 16.42 -4.63
N SER A 289 -9.36 16.53 -5.88
CA SER A 289 -9.41 15.41 -6.83
C SER A 289 -8.53 14.24 -6.39
N PHE A 290 -7.32 14.50 -5.87
CA PHE A 290 -6.45 13.48 -5.28
C PHE A 290 -7.12 12.81 -4.07
N THR A 291 -7.67 13.61 -3.15
CA THR A 291 -8.39 13.12 -1.96
C THR A 291 -9.58 12.23 -2.35
N ASN A 292 -10.39 12.70 -3.31
CA ASN A 292 -11.57 11.98 -3.79
C ASN A 292 -11.23 10.67 -4.52
N GLN A 293 -10.06 10.54 -5.15
CA GLN A 293 -9.61 9.28 -5.72
C GLN A 293 -9.02 8.36 -4.64
N LEU A 294 -8.19 8.89 -3.73
CA LEU A 294 -7.63 8.13 -2.61
C LEU A 294 -8.72 7.48 -1.75
N VAL A 295 -9.78 8.23 -1.43
CA VAL A 295 -10.97 7.74 -0.74
C VAL A 295 -11.63 6.57 -1.48
N LYS A 296 -11.62 6.57 -2.82
CA LYS A 296 -12.22 5.50 -3.63
C LYS A 296 -11.35 4.24 -3.64
N ASP A 297 -10.06 4.36 -3.96
CA ASP A 297 -9.13 3.21 -3.98
C ASP A 297 -9.12 2.47 -2.63
N VAL A 298 -8.95 3.24 -1.54
CA VAL A 298 -8.91 2.68 -0.18
C VAL A 298 -10.24 1.99 0.19
N LYS A 299 -11.38 2.47 -0.32
CA LYS A 299 -12.69 1.85 -0.10
C LYS A 299 -12.96 0.60 -0.95
N ASP A 300 -12.22 0.41 -2.04
CA ASP A 300 -12.35 -0.75 -2.94
C ASP A 300 -11.65 -1.98 -2.34
N ASP A 301 -10.34 -1.87 -2.09
CA ASP A 301 -9.50 -2.99 -1.63
C ASP A 301 -8.58 -2.66 -0.44
N GLY A 302 -8.61 -1.41 0.06
CA GLY A 302 -7.72 -0.95 1.12
C GLY A 302 -6.31 -0.57 0.65
N THR A 303 -6.07 -0.45 -0.65
CA THR A 303 -4.79 -0.07 -1.25
C THR A 303 -4.84 1.32 -1.90
N VAL A 304 -3.77 1.74 -2.58
CA VAL A 304 -3.66 3.00 -3.33
C VAL A 304 -3.04 2.68 -4.70
N ASN A 305 -3.87 2.22 -5.63
CA ASN A 305 -3.44 1.55 -6.86
C ASN A 305 -4.07 2.12 -8.15
N ALA A 306 -4.99 3.08 -8.05
CA ALA A 306 -5.84 3.58 -9.12
C ALA A 306 -6.74 2.50 -9.78
N SER A 307 -7.22 1.51 -9.02
CA SER A 307 -8.22 0.52 -9.49
C SER A 307 -9.54 1.18 -9.91
N VAL A 308 -9.90 2.29 -9.26
CA VAL A 308 -11.20 2.97 -9.42
C VAL A 308 -11.04 4.40 -9.97
N ALA A 309 -10.71 4.46 -11.25
CA ALA A 309 -10.70 5.72 -12.01
C ALA A 309 -12.07 6.41 -12.00
N SER A 310 -12.07 7.75 -11.89
CA SER A 310 -13.26 8.56 -12.13
C SER A 310 -13.18 9.19 -13.52
N THR A 311 -14.23 9.06 -14.32
CA THR A 311 -14.17 9.29 -15.77
C THR A 311 -13.79 10.71 -16.20
N GLU A 312 -13.82 11.70 -15.30
CA GLU A 312 -13.42 13.10 -15.58
C GLU A 312 -12.48 13.73 -14.52
N GLN A 313 -12.33 13.15 -13.33
CA GLN A 313 -11.56 13.73 -12.21
C GLN A 313 -10.41 12.83 -11.72
N THR A 314 -9.94 11.90 -12.54
CA THR A 314 -8.77 11.06 -12.18
C THR A 314 -7.56 11.96 -11.94
N ALA A 315 -7.02 11.86 -10.73
CA ALA A 315 -5.91 12.62 -10.20
C ALA A 315 -4.59 11.85 -10.26
N TYR A 316 -4.61 10.53 -10.21
CA TYR A 316 -3.39 9.75 -10.37
C TYR A 316 -3.68 8.43 -11.07
N GLY A 317 -2.62 7.85 -11.65
CA GLY A 317 -2.67 6.56 -12.32
C GLY A 317 -1.76 5.53 -11.66
N PRO A 318 -1.57 4.37 -12.32
CA PRO A 318 -0.78 3.24 -11.80
C PRO A 318 0.72 3.55 -11.56
N GLY A 319 1.22 4.65 -12.12
CA GLY A 319 2.55 5.20 -11.88
C GLY A 319 2.66 6.13 -10.66
N ILE A 320 1.68 6.13 -9.76
CA ILE A 320 1.60 7.03 -8.60
C ILE A 320 2.92 7.12 -7.81
N SER A 321 3.65 6.02 -7.60
CA SER A 321 4.90 6.06 -6.83
C SER A 321 6.00 6.89 -7.51
N GLN A 322 6.12 6.82 -8.84
CA GLN A 322 7.08 7.65 -9.59
C GLN A 322 6.62 9.11 -9.65
N SER A 323 5.32 9.37 -9.79
CA SER A 323 4.74 10.72 -9.73
C SER A 323 4.97 11.36 -8.36
N LEU A 324 4.68 10.65 -7.25
CA LEU A 324 4.92 11.13 -5.90
C LEU A 324 6.40 11.36 -5.60
N ALA A 325 7.29 10.46 -6.00
CA ALA A 325 8.73 10.68 -5.81
C ALA A 325 9.23 11.94 -6.53
N THR A 326 8.73 12.21 -7.74
CA THR A 326 9.04 13.42 -8.52
C THR A 326 8.42 14.67 -7.88
N ALA A 327 7.15 14.59 -7.49
CA ALA A 327 6.43 15.67 -6.86
C ALA A 327 6.99 16.04 -5.47
N VAL A 328 7.55 15.09 -4.71
CA VAL A 328 8.25 15.36 -3.44
C VAL A 328 9.56 16.13 -3.69
N VAL A 329 10.32 15.81 -4.74
CA VAL A 329 11.50 16.61 -5.14
C VAL A 329 11.10 18.04 -5.53
N SER A 330 9.98 18.19 -6.25
CA SER A 330 9.40 19.49 -6.62
C SER A 330 8.95 20.29 -5.38
N ALA A 331 8.14 19.70 -4.49
CA ALA A 331 7.68 20.33 -3.25
C ALA A 331 8.83 20.69 -2.31
N LYS A 332 9.85 19.82 -2.19
CA LYS A 332 11.07 20.08 -1.44
C LYS A 332 11.81 21.31 -1.95
N THR A 333 11.88 21.48 -3.27
CA THR A 333 12.55 22.63 -3.91
C THR A 333 11.82 23.94 -3.64
N ASP A 334 10.48 23.91 -3.65
CA ASP A 334 9.65 25.11 -3.49
C ASP A 334 9.45 25.55 -2.04
N TYR A 335 9.48 24.62 -1.06
CA TYR A 335 9.07 24.91 0.32
C TYR A 335 10.04 24.41 1.42
N ALA A 336 10.83 23.37 1.17
CA ALA A 336 11.55 22.69 2.25
C ALA A 336 12.96 23.20 2.50
N SER A 337 13.43 23.02 3.73
CA SER A 337 14.84 23.17 4.09
C SER A 337 15.71 22.29 3.17
N PRO A 338 16.84 22.81 2.63
CA PRO A 338 17.79 22.02 1.86
C PRO A 338 18.26 20.76 2.59
N THR A 339 18.26 20.77 3.93
CA THR A 339 18.67 19.67 4.81
C THR A 339 17.69 18.49 4.86
N GLN A 340 16.44 18.65 4.40
CA GLN A 340 15.55 17.51 4.21
C GLN A 340 16.16 16.50 3.22
N PRO A 341 15.91 15.19 3.39
CA PRO A 341 16.41 14.18 2.47
C PRO A 341 15.81 14.37 1.07
N THR A 342 16.59 14.18 0.02
CA THR A 342 16.06 14.09 -1.34
C THR A 342 15.69 12.63 -1.65
N PRO A 343 14.49 12.32 -2.17
CA PRO A 343 14.17 10.99 -2.67
C PRO A 343 15.20 10.48 -3.68
N THR A 344 15.80 9.33 -3.41
CA THR A 344 16.79 8.69 -4.30
C THR A 344 16.16 7.66 -5.23
N THR A 345 15.05 7.05 -4.81
CA THR A 345 14.30 6.03 -5.53
C THR A 345 12.81 6.19 -5.25
N ALA A 346 11.98 5.83 -6.22
CA ALA A 346 10.54 5.60 -6.02
C ALA A 346 10.32 4.13 -5.65
N PRO A 347 9.35 3.80 -4.77
CA PRO A 347 8.85 2.42 -4.66
C PRO A 347 8.38 1.94 -6.05
N SER A 348 8.76 0.73 -6.43
CA SER A 348 8.16 0.13 -7.63
C SER A 348 6.72 -0.27 -7.33
N THR A 349 5.79 0.18 -8.18
CA THR A 349 4.39 -0.28 -8.15
C THR A 349 4.23 -1.71 -8.67
N CYS A 350 5.26 -2.23 -9.35
CA CYS A 350 5.28 -3.53 -9.99
C CYS A 350 6.01 -4.60 -9.16
N PHE A 351 6.86 -4.19 -8.22
CA PHE A 351 7.61 -5.10 -7.35
C PHE A 351 6.92 -5.23 -5.99
N ASN A 352 6.49 -6.43 -5.64
CA ASN A 352 6.05 -6.72 -4.29
C ASN A 352 7.19 -7.34 -3.47
N PRO A 353 7.83 -6.59 -2.55
CA PRO A 353 8.90 -7.12 -1.71
C PRO A 353 8.38 -8.21 -0.74
N ALA A 354 7.08 -8.24 -0.43
CA ALA A 354 6.49 -9.27 0.43
C ALA A 354 6.49 -10.66 -0.24
N LEU A 355 6.65 -10.77 -1.58
CA LEU A 355 6.89 -12.06 -2.24
C LEU A 355 8.21 -12.72 -1.79
N TYR A 356 9.15 -11.94 -1.25
CA TYR A 356 10.52 -12.36 -0.94
C TYR A 356 10.76 -12.52 0.58
N VAL A 357 9.70 -12.69 1.37
CA VAL A 357 9.74 -12.93 2.83
C VAL A 357 9.56 -14.43 3.11
N VAL A 358 10.31 -14.98 4.08
CA VAL A 358 10.17 -16.39 4.47
C VAL A 358 8.75 -16.70 4.93
N GLY A 359 8.17 -17.78 4.40
CA GLY A 359 6.77 -18.15 4.59
C GLY A 359 5.80 -17.56 3.56
N SER A 360 6.25 -16.67 2.66
CA SER A 360 5.36 -16.10 1.63
C SER A 360 4.93 -17.11 0.57
N LYS A 361 3.66 -16.94 0.18
CA LYS A 361 2.83 -17.85 -0.62
C LYS A 361 1.91 -16.99 -1.55
N GLN A 362 1.87 -17.19 -2.88
CA GLN A 362 1.00 -16.50 -3.93
C GLN A 362 -0.06 -17.27 -4.92
N VAL A 363 -1.01 -18.20 -4.58
CA VAL A 363 -1.61 -19.35 -5.41
C VAL A 363 -2.26 -18.96 -6.73
N LEU A 364 -1.95 -19.60 -7.88
CA LEU A 364 -2.50 -19.22 -9.19
C LEU A 364 -2.83 -20.42 -10.06
N ASN A 365 -3.95 -20.29 -10.77
CA ASN A 365 -4.40 -21.21 -11.81
C ASN A 365 -4.44 -20.46 -13.14
N TYR A 366 -3.72 -20.95 -14.14
CA TYR A 366 -3.62 -20.35 -15.46
C TYR A 366 -4.37 -21.15 -16.52
N ARG A 367 -4.91 -20.43 -17.51
CA ARG A 367 -5.28 -20.97 -18.81
C ARG A 367 -4.11 -20.77 -19.76
N ASN A 368 -3.49 -21.85 -20.21
CA ASN A 368 -2.42 -21.81 -21.19
C ASN A 368 -2.99 -22.18 -22.56
N THR A 369 -2.65 -21.40 -23.59
CA THR A 369 -3.04 -21.63 -24.98
C THR A 369 -1.77 -21.64 -25.83
N ASN A 370 -1.48 -22.74 -26.51
CA ASN A 370 -0.29 -22.83 -27.37
C ASN A 370 -0.54 -22.24 -28.77
N SER A 371 0.52 -22.09 -29.56
CA SER A 371 0.46 -21.60 -30.95
C SER A 371 -0.46 -22.41 -31.88
N GLY A 372 -0.75 -23.67 -31.56
CA GLY A 372 -1.71 -24.52 -32.26
C GLY A 372 -3.17 -24.37 -31.78
N GLY A 373 -3.45 -23.47 -30.83
CA GLY A 373 -4.77 -23.25 -30.25
C GLY A 373 -5.23 -24.29 -29.22
N SER A 374 -4.36 -25.23 -28.83
CA SER A 374 -4.66 -26.18 -27.75
C SER A 374 -4.66 -25.45 -26.41
N VAL A 375 -5.68 -25.70 -25.59
CA VAL A 375 -5.87 -25.06 -24.29
C VAL A 375 -5.67 -26.08 -23.16
N THR A 376 -4.74 -25.77 -22.25
CA THR A 376 -4.53 -26.50 -21.00
C THR A 376 -4.85 -25.61 -19.80
N SER A 377 -4.92 -26.22 -18.61
CA SER A 377 -4.96 -25.49 -17.35
C SER A 377 -3.90 -26.04 -16.42
N GLU A 378 -3.18 -25.13 -15.78
CA GLU A 378 -2.05 -25.44 -14.91
C GLU A 378 -2.14 -24.61 -13.63
N THR A 379 -1.89 -25.26 -12.50
CA THR A 379 -1.72 -24.62 -11.20
C THR A 379 -0.23 -24.48 -10.94
N TYR A 380 0.25 -23.27 -10.65
CA TYR A 380 1.62 -23.07 -10.17
C TYR A 380 1.65 -22.97 -8.64
N THR A 381 2.83 -23.14 -8.05
CA THR A 381 3.02 -23.40 -6.62
C THR A 381 4.38 -22.88 -6.10
N THR A 382 4.54 -21.57 -5.86
CA THR A 382 5.74 -20.98 -5.19
C THR A 382 5.62 -20.73 -3.66
N GLU A 383 6.62 -21.19 -2.90
CA GLU A 383 6.83 -20.94 -1.46
C GLU A 383 8.23 -20.37 -1.19
N ILE A 384 8.35 -19.37 -0.31
CA ILE A 384 9.67 -19.00 0.25
C ILE A 384 9.93 -19.86 1.49
N MET A 385 10.75 -20.90 1.32
CA MET A 385 10.93 -21.92 2.36
C MET A 385 11.72 -21.41 3.55
N ARG A 386 12.88 -20.79 3.31
CA ARG A 386 13.88 -20.44 4.35
C ARG A 386 15.02 -19.59 3.77
N GLN A 387 15.81 -19.01 4.68
CA GLN A 387 17.19 -18.62 4.38
C GLN A 387 18.12 -19.85 4.37
N THR A 388 19.10 -19.86 3.49
CA THR A 388 20.08 -20.93 3.27
C THR A 388 21.37 -20.34 2.70
N THR A 389 22.33 -21.19 2.34
CA THR A 389 23.41 -20.86 1.41
C THR A 389 23.29 -21.66 0.11
N PHE A 390 23.80 -21.12 -1.00
CA PHE A 390 23.95 -21.78 -2.30
C PHE A 390 25.26 -21.32 -2.94
N GLU A 391 26.13 -22.25 -3.35
CA GLU A 391 27.52 -21.99 -3.78
C GLU A 391 28.31 -21.02 -2.87
N GLY A 392 28.08 -21.08 -1.56
CA GLY A 392 28.72 -20.21 -0.57
C GLY A 392 28.09 -18.82 -0.40
N PHE A 393 27.13 -18.43 -1.23
CA PHE A 393 26.37 -17.18 -1.08
C PHE A 393 25.16 -17.37 -0.16
N PRO A 394 24.85 -16.42 0.74
CA PRO A 394 23.55 -16.38 1.43
C PRO A 394 22.40 -16.21 0.43
N ALA A 395 21.37 -17.03 0.56
CA ALA A 395 20.23 -17.05 -0.37
C ALA A 395 18.92 -17.39 0.35
N LEU A 396 17.80 -16.93 -0.20
CA LEU A 396 16.48 -17.50 0.02
C LEU A 396 16.29 -18.72 -0.90
N GLU A 397 15.65 -19.76 -0.37
CA GLU A 397 15.22 -20.93 -1.12
C GLU A 397 13.74 -20.77 -1.48
N LEU A 398 13.44 -20.52 -2.76
CA LEU A 398 12.08 -20.59 -3.30
C LEU A 398 11.83 -22.00 -3.82
N LYS A 399 10.77 -22.64 -3.36
CA LYS A 399 10.22 -23.88 -3.93
C LYS A 399 9.17 -23.50 -4.96
N PHE A 400 9.25 -24.02 -6.18
CA PHE A 400 8.25 -23.95 -7.24
C PHE A 400 7.72 -25.38 -7.54
N THR A 401 6.44 -25.50 -7.83
CA THR A 401 5.79 -26.74 -8.27
C THR A 401 4.72 -26.36 -9.30
N SER A 402 4.50 -27.22 -10.30
CA SER A 402 3.46 -27.04 -11.32
C SER A 402 2.63 -28.30 -11.45
N VAL A 403 1.31 -28.18 -11.56
CA VAL A 403 0.37 -29.30 -11.71
C VAL A 403 -0.56 -29.03 -12.89
N GLY A 404 -0.54 -29.89 -13.92
CA GLY A 404 -1.41 -29.72 -15.09
C GLY A 404 -1.36 -30.86 -16.10
N ALA A 405 -2.03 -30.69 -17.23
CA ALA A 405 -2.16 -31.71 -18.26
C ALA A 405 -0.84 -31.93 -19.04
N GLY A 406 -0.08 -32.96 -18.66
CA GLY A 406 1.16 -33.37 -19.34
C GLY A 406 2.46 -33.01 -18.60
N SER A 407 2.38 -32.48 -17.38
CA SER A 407 3.55 -32.31 -16.51
C SER A 407 3.90 -33.62 -15.79
N ASP A 408 5.13 -34.12 -15.97
CA ASP A 408 5.79 -34.80 -14.86
C ASP A 408 5.89 -33.81 -13.68
N ASP A 409 5.68 -34.26 -12.44
CA ASP A 409 5.71 -33.39 -11.24
C ASP A 409 7.12 -32.81 -11.01
N ALA A 410 7.45 -31.74 -11.72
CA ALA A 410 8.75 -31.09 -11.68
C ALA A 410 8.84 -30.20 -10.43
N LEU A 411 9.62 -30.63 -9.45
CA LEU A 411 9.85 -29.90 -8.22
C LEU A 411 11.12 -29.07 -8.33
N THR A 412 10.95 -27.75 -8.39
CA THR A 412 12.04 -26.80 -8.67
C THR A 412 12.37 -26.00 -7.41
N PHE A 413 13.65 -25.81 -7.12
CA PHE A 413 14.16 -24.98 -6.04
C PHE A 413 15.09 -23.90 -6.61
N SER A 414 14.69 -22.64 -6.52
CA SER A 414 15.49 -21.50 -7.01
C SER A 414 16.10 -20.74 -5.85
N TYR A 415 17.34 -20.28 -6.04
CA TYR A 415 18.16 -19.65 -5.02
C TYR A 415 18.50 -18.21 -5.42
N TYR A 416 18.11 -17.26 -4.59
CA TYR A 416 18.33 -15.83 -4.85
C TYR A 416 18.51 -15.01 -3.56
N SER A 417 19.07 -13.81 -3.69
CA SER A 417 19.05 -12.80 -2.64
C SER A 417 18.17 -11.62 -3.07
N PRO A 418 17.18 -11.18 -2.28
CA PRO A 418 16.48 -9.93 -2.55
C PRO A 418 17.43 -8.76 -2.29
N ASP A 419 17.52 -7.84 -3.25
CA ASP A 419 18.11 -6.52 -3.02
C ASP A 419 16.99 -5.51 -3.20
N LEU A 420 16.28 -5.18 -2.12
CA LEU A 420 15.11 -4.30 -2.17
C LEU A 420 15.43 -2.88 -2.70
N SER A 421 16.70 -2.55 -2.90
CA SER A 421 17.19 -1.32 -3.53
C SER A 421 17.52 -1.50 -5.02
N ASN A 422 17.96 -2.71 -5.45
CA ASN A 422 18.46 -2.99 -6.80
C ASN A 422 17.80 -4.21 -7.52
N GLY A 423 16.70 -4.75 -7.00
CA GLY A 423 15.90 -5.83 -7.57
C GLY A 423 16.12 -7.17 -6.85
N TYR A 424 16.62 -8.18 -7.55
CA TYR A 424 17.08 -9.43 -6.92
C TYR A 424 18.29 -10.03 -7.63
N ILE A 425 19.05 -10.84 -6.90
CA ILE A 425 20.23 -11.56 -7.40
C ILE A 425 19.88 -13.04 -7.49
N ALA A 426 19.81 -13.62 -8.70
CA ALA A 426 19.63 -15.07 -8.87
C ALA A 426 20.98 -15.80 -8.96
N TYR A 427 21.16 -16.83 -8.14
CA TYR A 427 22.37 -17.65 -8.09
C TYR A 427 22.23 -18.94 -8.91
N GLY A 428 21.06 -19.57 -8.90
CA GLY A 428 20.82 -20.81 -9.64
C GLY A 428 19.54 -21.51 -9.22
N THR A 429 19.35 -22.70 -9.78
CA THR A 429 18.13 -23.51 -9.62
C THR A 429 18.50 -25.00 -9.59
N ASN A 430 17.90 -25.75 -8.67
CA ASN A 430 17.89 -27.21 -8.65
C ASN A 430 16.50 -27.70 -9.10
N VAL A 431 16.43 -28.61 -10.06
CA VAL A 431 15.18 -29.22 -10.54
C VAL A 431 15.21 -30.71 -10.22
N THR A 432 14.17 -31.20 -9.57
CA THR A 432 13.91 -32.64 -9.43
C THR A 432 13.09 -33.07 -10.64
N LEU A 433 13.60 -34.05 -11.38
CA LEU A 433 12.92 -34.62 -12.54
C LEU A 433 12.06 -35.81 -12.08
N GLY A 434 11.02 -36.14 -12.85
CA GLY A 434 10.07 -37.21 -12.51
C GLY A 434 10.73 -38.56 -12.25
N SER A 435 9.98 -39.50 -11.65
CA SER A 435 10.38 -40.70 -10.88
C SER A 435 11.53 -41.60 -11.36
N ASN A 436 12.08 -41.43 -12.57
CA ASN A 436 13.22 -42.18 -13.12
C ASN A 436 14.38 -41.32 -13.65
N LEU A 437 14.30 -39.98 -13.58
CA LEU A 437 15.22 -39.06 -14.29
C LEU A 437 16.21 -38.29 -13.39
N GLY A 438 16.15 -38.48 -12.06
CA GLY A 438 17.11 -37.88 -11.12
C GLY A 438 16.91 -36.37 -10.93
N SER A 439 17.96 -35.57 -11.12
CA SER A 439 17.91 -34.12 -10.89
C SER A 439 18.80 -33.32 -11.84
N MET A 440 18.56 -32.01 -11.93
CA MET A 440 19.37 -31.06 -12.70
C MET A 440 19.73 -29.86 -11.83
N LYS A 441 20.98 -29.41 -11.90
CA LYS A 441 21.46 -28.15 -11.32
C LYS A 441 21.78 -27.16 -12.43
N ILE A 442 21.27 -25.95 -12.30
CA ILE A 442 21.57 -24.79 -13.14
C ILE A 442 22.27 -23.76 -12.24
N LEU A 443 23.46 -23.33 -12.62
CA LEU A 443 24.26 -22.33 -11.93
C LEU A 443 24.45 -21.11 -12.82
N PHE A 444 24.13 -19.92 -12.31
CA PHE A 444 24.42 -18.66 -12.99
C PHE A 444 25.79 -18.15 -12.58
N ASN A 445 26.69 -17.95 -13.55
CA ASN A 445 28.03 -17.45 -13.29
C ASN A 445 28.44 -16.41 -14.36
N PRO A 446 28.52 -15.11 -14.01
CA PRO A 446 28.24 -14.53 -12.69
C PRO A 446 26.74 -14.62 -12.30
N PRO A 447 26.40 -14.49 -11.00
CA PRO A 447 25.01 -14.39 -10.55
C PRO A 447 24.25 -13.26 -11.26
N ILE A 448 23.01 -13.52 -11.64
CA ILE A 448 22.18 -12.56 -12.39
C ILE A 448 21.70 -11.47 -11.45
N ARG A 449 22.05 -10.21 -11.69
CA ARG A 449 21.29 -9.08 -11.14
C ARG A 449 20.11 -8.79 -12.05
N ASN A 450 18.90 -9.08 -11.57
CA ASN A 450 17.67 -8.77 -12.28
C ASN A 450 17.10 -7.44 -11.77
N ARG A 451 17.00 -6.47 -12.68
CA ARG A 451 16.51 -5.10 -12.43
C ARG A 451 15.15 -4.82 -13.08
N LEU A 452 14.46 -5.84 -13.61
CA LEU A 452 13.21 -5.72 -14.39
C LEU A 452 12.20 -4.75 -13.74
N PHE A 453 11.87 -4.98 -12.47
CA PHE A 453 10.87 -4.18 -11.75
C PHE A 453 11.36 -2.81 -11.26
N LEU A 454 12.62 -2.43 -11.54
CA LEU A 454 13.16 -1.10 -11.24
C LEU A 454 13.24 -0.18 -12.47
N LEU A 455 12.97 -0.72 -13.66
CA LEU A 455 12.88 0.05 -14.89
C LEU A 455 11.73 1.07 -14.79
N LYS A 456 11.92 2.25 -15.38
CA LYS A 456 10.88 3.25 -15.60
C LYS A 456 10.15 2.97 -16.93
N PRO A 457 8.91 3.46 -17.13
CA PRO A 457 8.21 3.29 -18.41
C PRO A 457 9.07 3.77 -19.59
N GLY A 458 9.29 2.89 -20.57
CA GLY A 458 10.16 3.10 -21.72
C GLY A 458 11.64 2.73 -21.52
N GLU A 459 12.11 2.53 -20.28
CA GLU A 459 13.49 2.14 -19.95
C GLU A 459 13.76 0.68 -20.33
N SER A 460 15.03 0.35 -20.62
CA SER A 460 15.47 -1.00 -20.96
C SER A 460 16.83 -1.32 -20.33
N ASP A 461 17.03 -2.57 -19.93
CA ASP A 461 18.26 -3.12 -19.36
C ASP A 461 18.70 -4.33 -20.20
N THR A 462 19.89 -4.22 -20.79
CA THR A 462 20.50 -5.29 -21.59
C THR A 462 21.56 -5.99 -20.76
N ARG A 463 21.42 -7.30 -20.56
CA ARG A 463 22.38 -8.11 -19.80
C ARG A 463 22.76 -9.38 -20.53
N SER A 464 24.05 -9.71 -20.52
CA SER A 464 24.50 -11.05 -20.90
C SER A 464 24.38 -11.97 -19.70
N ILE A 465 23.86 -13.18 -19.94
CA ILE A 465 23.62 -14.17 -18.89
C ILE A 465 24.27 -15.47 -19.31
N SER A 466 25.07 -16.02 -18.40
CA SER A 466 25.77 -17.30 -18.58
C SER A 466 25.28 -18.29 -17.54
N ALA A 467 24.74 -19.41 -18.00
CA ALA A 467 24.20 -20.48 -17.17
C ALA A 467 24.92 -21.79 -17.47
N THR A 468 25.33 -22.52 -16.43
CA THR A 468 25.91 -23.86 -16.54
C THR A 468 24.92 -24.89 -16.01
N SER A 469 24.48 -25.83 -16.85
CA SER A 469 23.62 -26.94 -16.46
C SER A 469 24.43 -28.23 -16.23
N THR A 470 24.05 -29.01 -15.23
CA THR A 470 24.57 -30.37 -14.95
C THR A 470 23.42 -31.25 -14.50
N SER A 471 23.30 -32.45 -15.04
CA SER A 471 22.25 -33.41 -14.71
C SER A 471 22.81 -34.65 -14.04
N TYR A 472 22.06 -35.20 -13.10
CA TYR A 472 22.42 -36.32 -12.23
C TYR A 472 21.33 -37.39 -12.28
N ASP A 473 21.71 -38.66 -12.19
CA ASP A 473 20.75 -39.74 -11.97
C ASP A 473 20.25 -39.80 -10.50
N ALA A 474 19.39 -40.77 -10.20
CA ALA A 474 18.85 -41.00 -8.86
C ALA A 474 19.91 -41.43 -7.82
N SER A 475 21.11 -41.83 -8.24
CA SER A 475 22.25 -42.14 -7.35
C SER A 475 23.16 -40.93 -7.11
N GLY A 476 22.93 -39.81 -7.81
CA GLY A 476 23.76 -38.60 -7.76
C GLY A 476 24.96 -38.64 -8.71
N ALA A 477 25.06 -39.62 -9.61
CA ALA A 477 26.10 -39.66 -10.63
C ALA A 477 25.76 -38.71 -11.78
N ILE A 478 26.75 -37.97 -12.31
CA ILE A 478 26.55 -37.05 -13.44
C ILE A 478 26.24 -37.86 -14.70
N ILE A 479 25.10 -37.57 -15.30
CA ILE A 479 24.65 -38.17 -16.58
C ILE A 479 24.78 -37.19 -17.76
N PHE A 480 24.82 -35.88 -17.51
CA PHE A 480 25.02 -34.87 -18.55
C PHE A 480 25.65 -33.58 -17.97
N GLY A 481 26.42 -32.88 -18.80
CA GLY A 481 27.12 -31.66 -18.42
C GLY A 481 28.43 -31.88 -17.65
N PRO A 482 29.04 -30.81 -17.11
CA PRO A 482 28.58 -29.43 -17.15
C PRO A 482 28.55 -28.87 -18.58
N THR A 483 27.49 -28.12 -18.92
CA THR A 483 27.37 -27.43 -20.21
C THR A 483 26.96 -25.98 -19.98
N SER A 484 27.74 -25.05 -20.50
CA SER A 484 27.51 -23.61 -20.36
C SER A 484 26.90 -23.01 -21.62
N VAL A 485 25.88 -22.18 -21.44
CA VAL A 485 25.24 -21.39 -22.50
C VAL A 485 25.26 -19.92 -22.08
N SER A 486 25.54 -19.04 -23.03
CA SER A 486 25.49 -17.58 -22.84
C SER A 486 24.49 -16.97 -23.81
N ILE A 487 23.57 -16.16 -23.30
CA ILE A 487 22.58 -15.38 -24.08
C ILE A 487 22.67 -13.90 -23.74
N THR A 488 22.05 -13.04 -24.55
CA THR A 488 21.94 -11.60 -24.30
C THR A 488 20.46 -11.26 -24.18
N GLN A 489 20.00 -11.07 -22.95
CA GLN A 489 18.63 -10.72 -22.64
C GLN A 489 18.46 -9.18 -22.67
N ILE A 490 17.38 -8.70 -23.28
CA ILE A 490 16.95 -7.29 -23.23
C ILE A 490 15.60 -7.24 -22.52
N ASP A 491 15.58 -6.69 -21.31
CA ASP A 491 14.35 -6.42 -20.58
C ASP A 491 13.93 -4.96 -20.81
N LYS A 492 12.64 -4.74 -21.04
CA LYS A 492 12.04 -3.41 -21.23
C LYS A 492 10.75 -3.29 -20.45
N PHE A 493 10.61 -2.20 -19.69
CA PHE A 493 9.31 -1.83 -19.15
C PHE A 493 8.56 -0.99 -20.19
N ILE A 494 7.48 -1.52 -20.75
CA ILE A 494 6.70 -0.85 -21.78
C ILE A 494 5.85 0.26 -21.17
N GLY A 495 5.26 0.00 -20.00
CA GLY A 495 4.40 0.92 -19.27
C GLY A 495 3.24 0.18 -18.61
N TYR A 496 2.15 0.89 -18.34
CA TYR A 496 0.96 0.35 -17.68
C TYR A 496 -0.14 0.05 -18.69
N GLU A 497 -0.83 -1.09 -18.54
CA GLU A 497 -1.94 -1.50 -19.41
C GLU A 497 -3.06 -2.17 -18.58
N ASP A 498 -4.32 -1.86 -18.90
CA ASP A 498 -5.47 -2.56 -18.31
C ASP A 498 -5.63 -3.94 -18.95
N VAL A 499 -5.64 -4.99 -18.13
CA VAL A 499 -5.70 -6.39 -18.61
C VAL A 499 -6.94 -7.07 -18.05
N THR A 500 -7.78 -7.59 -18.93
CA THR A 500 -8.91 -8.46 -18.56
C THR A 500 -8.58 -9.91 -18.87
N VAL A 501 -8.72 -10.76 -17.87
CA VAL A 501 -8.49 -12.21 -17.89
C VAL A 501 -9.64 -12.90 -17.12
N PRO A 502 -9.78 -14.23 -17.14
CA PRO A 502 -10.91 -14.89 -16.46
C PRO A 502 -11.00 -14.64 -14.95
N ALA A 503 -9.90 -14.27 -14.28
CA ALA A 503 -9.89 -13.84 -12.87
C ALA A 503 -10.50 -12.44 -12.62
N GLY A 504 -10.59 -11.58 -13.65
CA GLY A 504 -11.08 -10.20 -13.51
C GLY A 504 -10.40 -9.20 -14.45
N THR A 505 -10.72 -7.92 -14.27
CA THR A 505 -10.04 -6.80 -14.93
C THR A 505 -9.06 -6.16 -13.96
N PHE A 506 -7.78 -6.42 -14.19
CA PHE A 506 -6.67 -5.77 -13.49
C PHE A 506 -6.37 -4.44 -14.16
N ARG A 507 -6.54 -3.34 -13.42
CA ARG A 507 -6.20 -1.99 -13.92
C ARG A 507 -4.71 -1.76 -13.81
N GLY A 508 -4.14 -1.08 -14.80
CA GLY A 508 -2.80 -0.52 -14.69
C GLY A 508 -1.68 -1.53 -14.48
N THR A 509 -1.81 -2.73 -15.04
CA THR A 509 -0.81 -3.79 -14.87
C THR A 509 0.51 -3.39 -15.52
N CYS A 510 1.62 -3.78 -14.89
CA CYS A 510 2.94 -3.46 -15.38
C CYS A 510 3.32 -4.39 -16.53
N LYS A 511 3.36 -3.83 -17.76
CA LYS A 511 3.71 -4.55 -18.97
C LYS A 511 5.21 -4.53 -19.21
N PHE A 512 5.85 -5.67 -19.07
CA PHE A 512 7.25 -5.87 -19.42
C PHE A 512 7.39 -6.69 -20.71
N GLN A 513 8.47 -6.44 -21.44
CA GLN A 513 8.88 -7.22 -22.60
C GLN A 513 10.32 -7.71 -22.36
N THR A 514 10.55 -8.99 -22.60
CA THR A 514 11.84 -9.67 -22.48
C THR A 514 12.16 -10.30 -23.82
N ASP A 515 13.23 -9.84 -24.46
CA ASP A 515 13.82 -10.45 -25.66
C ASP A 515 15.03 -11.29 -25.22
N ASP A 516 15.10 -12.56 -25.64
CA ASP A 516 16.19 -13.48 -25.27
C ASP A 516 17.45 -13.36 -26.15
N GLY A 517 17.40 -12.51 -27.19
CA GLY A 517 18.46 -12.33 -28.18
C GLY A 517 18.63 -13.53 -29.14
N GLN A 518 17.72 -14.50 -29.07
CA GLN A 518 17.68 -15.71 -29.91
C GLN A 518 16.39 -15.79 -30.76
N GLY A 519 15.51 -14.79 -30.66
CA GLY A 519 14.29 -14.67 -31.45
C GLY A 519 13.00 -15.05 -30.70
N GLU A 520 13.06 -15.35 -29.40
CA GLU A 520 11.88 -15.42 -28.55
C GLU A 520 11.69 -14.10 -27.81
N VAL A 521 10.48 -13.54 -27.90
CA VAL A 521 10.09 -12.34 -27.16
C VAL A 521 8.89 -12.67 -26.28
N MET A 522 9.11 -12.62 -24.97
CA MET A 522 8.05 -12.72 -23.97
C MET A 522 7.52 -11.34 -23.62
N THR A 523 6.20 -11.20 -23.50
CA THR A 523 5.55 -10.06 -22.85
C THR A 523 4.82 -10.57 -21.61
N GLN A 524 4.97 -9.88 -20.47
CA GLN A 524 4.37 -10.23 -19.19
C GLN A 524 3.65 -9.02 -18.61
N TRP A 525 2.54 -9.27 -17.92
CA TRP A 525 1.75 -8.26 -17.22
C TRP A 525 1.63 -8.64 -15.74
N PHE A 526 2.01 -7.73 -14.85
CA PHE A 526 2.01 -7.94 -13.40
C PHE A 526 1.02 -6.99 -12.70
N SER A 527 0.35 -7.44 -11.64
CA SER A 527 -0.57 -6.61 -10.84
C SER A 527 0.19 -5.45 -10.18
N SER A 528 -0.38 -4.26 -10.24
CA SER A 528 0.15 -3.03 -9.63
C SER A 528 -0.58 -2.63 -8.34
N SER A 529 -1.54 -3.45 -7.92
CA SER A 529 -2.29 -3.42 -6.65
C SER A 529 -1.37 -3.62 -5.44
N GLY A 530 -0.25 -4.33 -5.62
CA GLY A 530 0.79 -4.52 -4.61
C GLY A 530 1.12 -5.98 -4.33
N GLU A 531 0.45 -6.95 -4.98
CA GLU A 531 0.82 -8.37 -4.94
C GLU A 531 2.00 -8.66 -5.88
N GLY A 532 2.21 -7.88 -6.95
CA GLY A 532 3.30 -8.07 -7.91
C GLY A 532 3.15 -9.38 -8.69
N VAL A 533 1.92 -9.80 -8.92
CA VAL A 533 1.56 -11.12 -9.45
C VAL A 533 1.40 -11.06 -10.95
N GLN A 534 1.96 -12.01 -11.71
CA GLN A 534 1.70 -12.11 -13.14
C GLN A 534 0.22 -12.47 -13.38
N VAL A 535 -0.48 -11.65 -14.15
CA VAL A 535 -1.89 -11.84 -14.53
C VAL A 535 -2.03 -12.41 -15.93
N LYS A 536 -1.04 -12.14 -16.79
CA LYS A 536 -0.99 -12.57 -18.19
C LYS A 536 0.45 -12.67 -18.66
N SER A 537 0.73 -13.58 -19.58
CA SER A 537 1.94 -13.55 -20.40
C SER A 537 1.67 -14.08 -21.81
N THR A 538 2.51 -13.66 -22.75
CA THR A 538 2.49 -14.12 -24.14
C THR A 538 3.92 -14.27 -24.63
N SER A 539 4.21 -15.34 -25.37
CA SER A 539 5.47 -15.47 -26.11
C SER A 539 5.23 -15.37 -27.61
N THR A 540 6.11 -14.66 -28.31
CA THR A 540 6.19 -14.64 -29.77
C THR A 540 7.56 -15.16 -30.20
N GLY A 541 7.56 -16.22 -31.00
CA GLY A 541 8.76 -16.96 -31.41
C GLY A 541 8.40 -18.40 -31.78
N SER A 542 9.39 -19.29 -31.71
CA SER A 542 9.26 -20.73 -31.97
C SER A 542 8.34 -21.41 -30.95
N PHE A 543 8.29 -20.89 -29.72
CA PHE A 543 7.50 -21.43 -28.61
C PHE A 543 6.34 -20.50 -28.25
N GLY A 544 5.60 -20.02 -29.25
CA GLY A 544 4.48 -19.10 -29.04
C GLY A 544 3.38 -19.68 -28.13
N PHE A 545 3.01 -18.93 -27.09
CA PHE A 545 1.93 -19.26 -26.17
C PHE A 545 1.25 -18.01 -25.61
N THR A 546 0.07 -18.18 -25.02
CA THR A 546 -0.63 -17.19 -24.19
C THR A 546 -1.03 -17.86 -22.87
N SER A 547 -0.73 -17.21 -21.74
CA SER A 547 -1.13 -17.63 -20.40
C SER A 547 -1.98 -16.55 -19.75
N GLU A 548 -3.16 -16.91 -19.24
CA GLU A 548 -4.13 -15.98 -18.64
C GLU A 548 -4.60 -16.47 -17.28
N LEU A 549 -4.59 -15.58 -16.28
CA LEU A 549 -4.97 -15.93 -14.91
C LEU A 549 -6.47 -16.23 -14.78
N ILE A 550 -6.79 -17.43 -14.31
CA ILE A 550 -8.16 -17.88 -13.99
C ILE A 550 -8.54 -17.53 -12.55
N SER A 551 -7.64 -17.72 -11.59
CA SER A 551 -7.84 -17.35 -10.19
C SER A 551 -6.52 -17.30 -9.43
N GLY A 552 -6.41 -16.37 -8.47
CA GLY A 552 -5.19 -16.11 -7.71
C GLY A 552 -5.40 -15.92 -6.20
N THR A 553 -4.41 -16.22 -5.36
CA THR A 553 -4.31 -15.80 -3.94
C THR A 553 -2.91 -15.26 -3.60
N PHE A 554 -2.74 -14.49 -2.53
CA PHE A 554 -1.46 -14.11 -1.94
C PHE A 554 -1.60 -14.03 -0.42
N ASN A 555 -0.79 -14.82 0.28
CA ASN A 555 -0.81 -15.08 1.71
C ASN A 555 -2.22 -15.37 2.28
N GLY A 556 -3.11 -15.89 1.42
CA GLY A 556 -4.47 -16.37 1.70
C GLY A 556 -5.58 -15.45 1.21
N LYS A 557 -5.24 -14.27 0.71
CA LYS A 557 -6.19 -13.29 0.15
C LYS A 557 -6.29 -13.49 -1.35
N PRO A 558 -7.47 -13.43 -2.00
CA PRO A 558 -7.55 -13.45 -3.46
C PRO A 558 -6.71 -12.32 -4.09
N VAL A 559 -6.04 -12.60 -5.21
CA VAL A 559 -5.38 -11.57 -6.04
C VAL A 559 -6.45 -10.85 -6.87
N ARG A 560 -6.36 -9.53 -6.99
CA ARG A 560 -7.36 -8.66 -7.66
C ARG A 560 -6.70 -7.54 -8.45
#